data_AF-K8A1Q9-F1
#
_entry.id   AF-K8A1Q9-F1
#
_cell.length_a   1.000
_cell.length_b   1.000
_cell.length_c   1.000
_cell.angle_alpha   90.00
_cell.angle_beta   90.00
_cell.angle_gamma   90.00
#
_symmetry.space_group_name_H-M   'P 1'
#
loop_
_entity.id
_entity.type
_entity.pdbx_description
1 polymer ?
#
loop_
_entity_poly.entity_id
_entity_poly.type
_entity_poly.pdbx_seq_one_letter_code
_entity_poly.pdbx_strand_id
1 'polypeptide(L)' 'MTWRVIFTPHFYAWYQQQPEGLQERIAALLWNLRHSGPLVGRPLADTIKGSRIPNRKELRVQYGGSPWRDFLPSTQPVRL' A
#
# COMPACT_ATOMS: atom_id res chain seq x y z
N MET A 1 11.22 -13.45 -4.56
CA MET A 1 11.53 -12.13 -5.14
C MET A 1 10.95 -11.07 -4.21
N THR A 2 11.78 -10.26 -3.56
CA THR A 2 11.34 -9.20 -2.63
C THR A 2 11.15 -7.89 -3.40
N TRP A 3 10.01 -7.22 -3.18
CA TRP A 3 9.69 -5.94 -3.81
C TRP A 3 10.05 -4.80 -2.87
N ARG A 4 10.58 -3.68 -3.39
CA ARG A 4 10.80 -2.49 -2.57
C ARG A 4 9.50 -1.69 -2.51
N VAL A 5 9.02 -1.46 -1.31
CA VAL A 5 7.95 -0.51 -1.03
C VAL A 5 8.62 0.83 -0.69
N ILE A 6 8.34 1.87 -1.47
CA ILE A 6 8.95 3.19 -1.30
C ILE A 6 7.89 4.13 -0.74
N PHE A 7 8.10 4.73 0.42
CA PHE A 7 7.16 5.73 0.94
C PHE A 7 7.47 7.09 0.32
N THR A 8 6.46 7.85 -0.11
CA THR A 8 6.66 9.28 -0.39
C THR A 8 6.65 10.04 0.93
N PRO A 9 7.38 11.17 1.04
CA PRO A 9 7.34 11.99 2.25
C PRO A 9 5.92 12.39 2.66
N HIS A 10 5.07 12.71 1.68
CA HIS A 10 3.66 13.02 1.91
C HIS A 10 2.89 11.84 2.52
N PHE A 11 3.05 10.63 1.96
CA PHE A 11 2.38 9.44 2.49
C PHE A 11 2.88 9.11 3.90
N TYR A 12 4.18 9.24 4.16
CA TYR A 12 4.74 9.01 5.49
C TYR A 12 4.20 10.00 6.53
N ALA A 13 4.14 11.29 6.19
CA ALA A 13 3.59 12.32 7.07
C ALA A 13 2.10 12.06 7.37
N TRP A 14 1.30 11.70 6.35
CA TRP A 14 -0.09 11.31 6.54
C TRP A 14 -0.23 10.05 7.40
N TYR A 15 0.60 9.03 7.16
CA TYR A 15 0.59 7.76 7.90
C TYR A 15 0.84 7.97 9.40
N GLN A 16 1.79 8.84 9.76
CA GLN A 16 2.11 9.17 11.14
C GLN A 16 0.96 9.87 11.89
N GLN A 17 0.01 10.48 11.18
CA GLN A 17 -1.16 11.14 11.79
C GLN A 17 -2.33 10.18 12.05
N GLN A 18 -2.22 8.92 11.61
CA GLN A 18 -3.32 7.96 11.75
C GLN A 18 -3.35 7.30 13.13
N PRO A 19 -4.50 6.80 13.60
CA PRO A 19 -4.57 5.99 14.82
C PRO A 19 -3.65 4.78 14.76
N GLU A 20 -3.06 4.38 15.89
CA GLU A 20 -2.09 3.27 15.98
C GLU A 20 -2.62 1.97 15.35
N GLY A 21 -3.87 1.58 15.66
CA GLY A 21 -4.48 0.39 15.06
C GLY A 21 -4.69 0.48 13.54
N LEU A 22 -4.80 1.68 12.96
CA LEU A 22 -4.82 1.87 11.51
C LEU A 22 -3.39 1.80 10.94
N GLN A 23 -2.40 2.36 11.65
CA GLN A 23 -1.00 2.26 11.27
C GLN A 23 -0.51 0.81 11.19
N GLU A 24 -0.87 -0.03 12.17
CA GLU A 24 -0.54 -1.46 12.19
C GLU A 24 -1.15 -2.22 11.02
N ARG A 25 -2.42 -1.96 10.72
CA ARG A 25 -3.12 -2.58 9.58
C ARG A 25 -2.47 -2.21 8.25
N ILE A 26 -2.13 -0.94 8.07
CA ILE A 26 -1.41 -0.48 6.88
C ILE A 26 -0.03 -1.15 6.82
N ALA A 27 0.72 -1.22 7.92
CA ALA A 27 2.04 -1.86 7.95
C ALA A 27 1.98 -3.35 7.56
N ALA A 28 0.99 -4.10 8.07
CA ALA A 28 0.77 -5.50 7.69
C ALA A 28 0.48 -5.67 6.19
N LEU A 29 -0.26 -4.73 5.59
CA LEU A 29 -0.54 -4.74 4.15
C LEU A 29 0.70 -4.45 3.31
N LEU A 30 1.50 -3.48 3.75
CA LEU A 30 2.77 -3.15 3.09
C LEU A 30 3.78 -4.30 3.20
N TRP A 31 3.78 -5.02 4.33
CA TRP A 31 4.55 -6.24 4.48
C TRP A 31 4.13 -7.30 3.46
N ASN A 32 2.83 -7.53 3.27
CA ASN A 32 2.34 -8.44 2.24
C ASN A 32 2.72 -7.99 0.82
N LEU A 33 2.65 -6.68 0.53
CA LEU A 33 3.09 -6.12 -0.75
C LEU A 33 4.59 -6.32 -1.01
N ARG A 34 5.42 -6.25 0.04
CA ARG A 34 6.87 -6.51 -0.08
C ARG A 34 7.16 -7.95 -0.51
N HIS A 35 6.36 -8.91 -0.06
CA HIS A 35 6.57 -10.34 -0.31
C HIS A 35 5.90 -10.81 -1.61
N SER A 36 4.67 -10.38 -1.84
CA SER A 36 3.84 -10.85 -2.96
C SER A 36 3.84 -9.89 -4.16
N GLY A 37 4.34 -8.66 -3.97
CA GLY A 37 4.51 -7.70 -5.04
C GLY A 37 3.20 -7.24 -5.68
N PRO A 38 3.19 -6.98 -7.01
CA PRO A 38 2.01 -6.47 -7.72
C PRO A 38 0.86 -7.49 -7.80
N LEU A 39 1.05 -8.74 -7.35
CA LEU A 39 0.01 -9.76 -7.31
C LEU A 39 -0.95 -9.58 -6.13
N VAL A 40 -0.63 -8.73 -5.14
CA VAL A 40 -1.57 -8.39 -4.07
C VAL A 40 -2.77 -7.66 -4.68
N GLY A 41 -3.91 -8.33 -4.69
CA GLY A 41 -5.17 -7.83 -5.20
C GLY A 41 -6.23 -7.73 -4.10
N ARG A 42 -7.50 -7.90 -4.49
CA ARG A 42 -8.62 -7.83 -3.57
C ARG A 42 -8.53 -8.96 -2.52
N PRO A 43 -9.00 -8.72 -1.28
CA PRO A 43 -9.69 -7.52 -0.79
C PRO A 43 -8.75 -6.37 -0.35
N LEU A 44 -7.44 -6.60 -0.36
CA LEU A 44 -6.44 -5.80 0.36
C LEU A 44 -5.90 -4.61 -0.46
N ALA A 45 -5.83 -4.77 -1.77
CA ALA A 45 -5.46 -3.71 -2.68
C ALA A 45 -6.22 -3.83 -4.00
N ASP A 46 -6.39 -2.73 -4.71
CA ASP A 46 -6.88 -2.75 -6.09
C ASP A 46 -5.84 -2.15 -7.03
N THR A 47 -5.81 -2.57 -8.28
CA THR A 47 -4.91 -1.99 -9.28
C THR A 47 -5.57 -0.76 -9.89
N ILE A 48 -4.90 0.39 -9.84
CA ILE A 48 -5.42 1.63 -10.42
C ILE A 48 -5.23 1.57 -11.93
N LYS A 49 -6.33 1.33 -12.65
CA LYS A 49 -6.36 1.39 -14.11
C LYS A 49 -6.22 2.85 -14.57
N GLY A 50 -5.47 3.09 -15.64
CA GLY A 50 -5.28 4.43 -16.22
C GLY A 50 -4.32 5.35 -15.46
N SER A 51 -3.58 4.85 -14.46
CA SER A 51 -2.51 5.64 -13.84
C SER A 51 -1.37 5.89 -14.83
N ARG A 52 -0.83 7.13 -14.83
CA ARG A 52 0.43 7.46 -15.50
C ARG A 52 1.63 6.66 -14.99
N ILE A 53 1.53 6.10 -13.78
CA ILE A 53 2.56 5.27 -13.16
C ILE A 53 2.12 3.81 -13.26
N PRO A 54 2.90 2.93 -13.92
CA PRO A 54 2.55 1.52 -14.02
C PRO A 54 2.56 0.83 -12.65
N ASN A 55 1.69 -0.17 -12.48
CA ASN A 55 1.57 -0.99 -11.26
C ASN A 55 1.20 -0.21 -9.99
N ARG A 56 0.58 0.97 -10.12
CA ARG A 56 0.04 1.71 -8.97
C ARG A 56 -1.17 0.99 -8.40
N LYS A 57 -1.25 0.92 -7.07
CA LYS A 57 -2.33 0.26 -6.35
C LYS A 57 -3.04 1.21 -5.39
N GLU A 58 -4.30 0.93 -5.11
CA GLU A 58 -5.09 1.54 -4.05
C GLU A 58 -5.12 0.56 -2.86
N LEU A 59 -4.68 1.01 -1.70
CA LEU A 59 -4.75 0.29 -0.43
C LEU A 59 -6.21 0.25 0.05
N ARG A 60 -6.68 -0.92 0.47
CA ARG A 60 -8.04 -1.11 0.99
C ARG A 60 -7.94 -1.63 2.41
N VAL A 61 -8.19 -0.74 3.37
CA VAL A 61 -8.12 -1.06 4.80
C VAL A 61 -9.49 -0.93 5.41
N GLN A 62 -9.90 -1.90 6.22
CA GLN A 62 -11.10 -1.76 7.04
C GLN A 62 -10.65 -1.51 8.49
N TYR A 63 -11.12 -0.40 9.05
CA TYR A 63 -10.77 0.02 10.42
C TYR A 63 -11.96 0.71 11.07
N GLY A 64 -12.30 0.29 12.30
CA GLY A 64 -13.42 0.88 13.06
C GLY A 64 -14.80 0.71 12.39
N GLY A 65 -14.99 -0.29 11.54
CA GLY A 65 -16.23 -0.47 10.76
C GLY A 65 -16.31 0.39 9.49
N SER A 66 -15.37 1.31 9.27
CA SER A 66 -15.32 2.16 8.08
C SER A 66 -14.29 1.65 7.06
N PRO A 67 -14.59 1.68 5.75
CA PRO A 67 -13.61 1.42 4.71
C PRO A 67 -12.72 2.65 4.50
N TRP A 68 -11.41 2.44 4.61
CA TRP A 68 -10.36 3.41 4.33
C TRP A 68 -9.68 3.07 3.01
N ARG A 69 -9.51 4.08 2.16
CA ARG A 69 -8.90 3.96 0.83
C ARG A 69 -7.87 5.05 0.65
N ASP A 70 -6.65 4.64 0.33
CA ASP A 70 -5.58 5.58 -0.02
C ASP A 70 -4.70 4.99 -1.11
N PHE A 71 -4.03 5.86 -1.86
CA PHE A 71 -3.18 5.45 -2.97
C PHE A 71 -1.80 5.01 -2.49
N LEU A 72 -1.40 3.81 -2.88
CA LEU A 72 -0.06 3.33 -2.63
C LEU A 72 0.97 4.09 -3.48
N PRO A 73 2.18 4.27 -2.94
CA PRO A 73 3.34 4.57 -3.76
C PRO A 73 3.70 3.40 -4.68
N SER A 74 4.45 3.68 -5.74
CA SER A 74 4.93 2.68 -6.71
C SER A 74 5.76 1.59 -6.03
N THR A 75 5.45 0.32 -6.29
CA THR A 75 6.29 -0.82 -5.93
C THR A 75 7.22 -1.15 -7.11
N GLN A 76 8.50 -1.34 -6.81
CA GLN A 76 9.51 -1.67 -7.82
C GLN A 76 10.17 -3.01 -7.49
N PRO A 77 10.47 -3.85 -8.50
CA PRO A 77 11.22 -5.07 -8.27
C PRO A 77 12.64 -4.69 -7.82
N VAL A 78 13.12 -5.31 -6.75
CA VAL A 78 14.54 -5.18 -6.38
C VAL A 78 15.33 -6.02 -7.37
N ARG A 79 16.07 -5.37 -8.27
CA ARG A 79 17.19 -6.05 -8.95
C ARG A 79 18.39 -5.96 -8.02
N LEU A 80 18.95 -7.12 -7.67
CA LEU A 80 20.29 -7.22 -7.08
C LEU A 80 21.31 -6.95 -8.17
#